data_AF-A0A4Q9Y7I3-F1
#
_entry.id   AF-A0A4Q9Y7I3-F1
#
_cell.length_a   1.000
_cell.length_b   1.000
_cell.length_c   1.000
_cell.angle_alpha   90.00
_cell.angle_beta   90.00
_cell.angle_gamma   90.00
#
_symmetry.space_group_name_H-M   'P 1'
#
loop_
_entity.id
_entity.type
_entity.pdbx_description
1 polymer ?
#
loop_
_entity_poly.entity_id
_entity_poly.type
_entity_poly.pdbx_seq_one_letter_code
_entity_poly.pdbx_strand_id
1 'polypeptide(L)'
;MTREELLDFLKNKRSATAGVASAQQALAADQDKLAKDKKRFHKTIIGFGILAVVALLFQSGASLVIISAVIAIGLFAFKYLHYVSPTNEAIQKDQAVLQQELANPVYKQEANGFPEKFYNYWDALRLWKLVNENRARDLQEAFNLLETQHFQEDQLAAQEEIKSLQADIAANAHATAVNSGIAAVSSTISALNSRKQ
;
A
#
# COMPACT_ATOMS: atom_id res chain seq x y z
N MET A 1 2.27 -25.58 33.41
CA MET A 1 1.44 -24.41 33.08
C MET A 1 0.03 -24.91 32.80
N THR A 2 -0.95 -24.42 33.54
CA THR A 2 -2.36 -24.74 33.33
C THR A 2 -2.92 -23.91 32.17
N ARG A 3 -4.10 -24.28 31.64
CA ARG A 3 -4.74 -23.56 30.53
C ARG A 3 -5.08 -22.11 30.89
N GLU A 4 -5.50 -21.87 32.13
CA GLU A 4 -5.84 -20.54 32.63
C GLU A 4 -4.58 -19.67 32.74
N GLU A 5 -3.49 -20.24 33.28
CA GLU A 5 -2.17 -19.58 33.30
C GLU A 5 -1.69 -19.24 31.89
N LEU A 6 -1.94 -20.12 30.91
CA LEU A 6 -1.58 -19.89 29.50
C LEU A 6 -2.39 -18.76 28.85
N LEU A 7 -3.69 -18.71 29.12
CA LEU A 7 -4.57 -17.65 28.62
C LEU A 7 -4.20 -16.30 29.22
N ASP A 8 -3.90 -16.24 30.53
CA ASP A 8 -3.46 -15.02 31.19
C ASP A 8 -2.08 -14.56 30.72
N PHE A 9 -1.15 -15.50 30.51
CA PHE A 9 0.14 -15.21 29.90
C PHE A 9 -0.01 -14.58 28.51
N LEU A 10 -0.79 -15.19 27.62
CA LEU A 10 -1.04 -14.67 26.27
C LEU A 10 -1.78 -13.32 26.29
N LYS A 11 -2.69 -13.12 27.25
CA LYS A 11 -3.41 -11.86 27.44
C LYS A 11 -2.45 -10.74 27.88
N ASN A 12 -1.50 -11.03 28.78
CA ASN A 12 -0.47 -10.08 29.18
C ASN A 12 0.47 -9.73 28.02
N LYS A 13 0.92 -10.73 27.24
CA LYS A 13 1.72 -10.48 26.02
C LYS A 13 0.96 -9.64 24.99
N ARG A 14 -0.34 -9.89 24.81
CA ARG A 14 -1.21 -9.07 23.95
C ARG A 14 -1.31 -7.63 24.46
N SER A 15 -1.47 -7.44 25.76
CA SER A 15 -1.54 -6.08 26.36
C SER A 15 -0.23 -5.32 26.16
N ALA A 16 0.91 -5.98 26.30
CA ALA A 16 2.23 -5.38 26.10
C ALA A 16 2.50 -4.97 24.65
N THR A 17 1.94 -5.71 23.68
CA THR A 17 2.10 -5.43 22.24
C THR A 17 1.01 -4.52 21.66
N ALA A 18 -0.02 -4.18 22.44
CA ALA A 18 -1.15 -3.36 21.99
C ALA A 18 -0.74 -1.93 21.59
N GLY A 19 0.17 -1.31 22.35
CA GLY A 19 0.71 0.03 22.05
C GLY A 19 1.38 0.05 20.68
N VAL A 20 2.31 -0.88 20.44
CA VAL A 20 3.00 -1.06 19.15
C VAL A 20 2.01 -1.31 18.02
N ALA A 21 1.01 -2.18 18.21
CA ALA A 21 0.03 -2.47 17.18
C ALA A 21 -0.88 -1.27 16.85
N SER A 22 -1.26 -0.48 17.85
CA SER A 22 -2.03 0.75 17.63
C SER A 22 -1.24 1.78 16.82
N ALA A 23 0.06 1.93 17.12
CA ALA A 23 0.96 2.82 16.39
C ALA A 23 1.21 2.33 14.95
N GLN A 24 1.36 1.01 14.76
CA GLN A 24 1.46 0.41 13.42
C GLN A 24 0.18 0.61 12.60
N GLN A 25 -0.98 0.45 13.23
CA GLN A 25 -2.27 0.65 12.56
C GLN A 25 -2.49 2.11 12.16
N ALA A 26 -2.16 3.06 13.04
CA ALA A 26 -2.19 4.49 12.72
C ALA A 26 -1.26 4.83 11.55
N LEU A 27 -0.02 4.34 11.60
CA LEU A 27 0.96 4.51 10.53
C LEU A 27 0.46 3.95 9.18
N ALA A 28 -0.12 2.74 9.18
CA ALA A 28 -0.65 2.13 7.97
C ALA A 28 -1.84 2.91 7.39
N ALA A 29 -2.73 3.40 8.24
CA ALA A 29 -3.87 4.23 7.83
C ALA A 29 -3.41 5.55 7.20
N ASP A 30 -2.40 6.20 7.79
CA ASP A 30 -1.83 7.44 7.27
C ASP A 30 -1.03 7.22 5.97
N GLN A 31 -0.36 6.07 5.82
CA GLN A 31 0.28 5.68 4.57
C GLN A 31 -0.73 5.43 3.44
N ASP A 32 -1.84 4.75 3.72
CA ASP A 32 -2.92 4.55 2.75
C ASP A 32 -3.58 5.89 2.38
N LYS A 33 -3.80 6.76 3.37
CA LYS A 33 -4.27 8.12 3.16
C LYS A 33 -3.31 8.92 2.28
N LEU A 34 -2.00 8.82 2.49
CA LEU A 34 -0.99 9.44 1.64
C LEU A 34 -1.05 8.92 0.20
N ALA A 35 -1.21 7.60 0.01
CA ALA A 35 -1.34 7.00 -1.31
C ALA A 35 -2.59 7.53 -2.05
N LYS A 36 -3.70 7.69 -1.34
CA LYS A 36 -4.94 8.30 -1.84
C LYS A 36 -4.75 9.79 -2.15
N ASP A 37 -4.15 10.55 -1.25
CA ASP A 37 -3.93 11.99 -1.38
C ASP A 37 -2.93 12.33 -2.49
N LYS A 38 -1.92 11.48 -2.73
CA LYS A 38 -1.02 11.60 -3.90
C LYS A 38 -1.76 11.42 -5.23
N LYS A 39 -2.71 10.48 -5.29
CA LYS A 39 -3.56 10.22 -6.46
C LYS A 39 -4.69 11.23 -6.63
N ARG A 40 -5.02 11.98 -5.57
CA ARG A 40 -6.04 13.03 -5.60
C ARG A 40 -5.68 14.09 -6.64
N PHE A 41 -6.66 14.54 -7.42
CA PHE A 41 -6.49 15.50 -8.51
C PHE A 41 -5.52 15.10 -9.64
N HIS A 42 -4.96 13.88 -9.64
CA HIS A 42 -3.98 13.47 -10.65
C HIS A 42 -4.57 13.49 -12.07
N LYS A 43 -5.81 12.98 -12.24
CA LYS A 43 -6.54 13.03 -13.51
C LYS A 43 -6.83 14.47 -13.96
N THR A 44 -7.17 15.35 -13.02
CA THR A 44 -7.46 16.76 -13.30
C THR A 44 -6.20 17.52 -13.73
N ILE A 45 -5.07 17.29 -13.05
CA ILE A 45 -3.77 17.89 -13.39
C ILE A 45 -3.33 17.43 -14.80
N ILE A 46 -3.46 16.13 -15.10
CA ILE A 46 -3.16 15.60 -16.45
C ILE A 46 -4.09 16.21 -17.50
N GLY A 47 -5.39 16.33 -17.21
CA GLY A 47 -6.37 16.93 -18.12
C GLY A 47 -6.01 18.37 -18.50
N PHE A 48 -5.63 19.20 -17.54
CA PHE A 48 -5.16 20.56 -17.82
C PHE A 48 -3.80 20.60 -18.54
N GLY A 49 -2.91 19.64 -18.27
CA GLY A 49 -1.65 19.49 -19.00
C GLY A 49 -1.89 19.15 -20.49
N ILE A 50 -2.77 18.19 -20.78
CA ILE A 50 -3.14 17.83 -22.15
C ILE A 50 -3.84 19.01 -22.83
N LEU A 51 -4.75 19.70 -22.14
CA LEU A 51 -5.43 20.89 -22.65
C LEU A 51 -4.41 21.98 -23.05
N ALA A 52 -3.39 22.21 -22.22
CA ALA A 52 -2.32 23.16 -22.51
C ALA A 52 -1.52 22.78 -23.76
N VAL A 53 -1.19 21.48 -23.93
CA VAL A 53 -0.47 20.98 -25.12
C VAL A 53 -1.32 21.09 -26.39
N VAL A 54 -2.61 20.73 -26.32
CA VAL A 54 -3.55 20.87 -27.43
C VAL A 54 -3.70 22.34 -27.83
N ALA A 55 -3.86 23.23 -26.85
CA ALA A 55 -3.94 24.66 -27.08
C ALA A 55 -2.69 25.21 -27.82
N LEU A 56 -1.51 24.69 -27.48
CA LEU A 56 -0.23 25.03 -28.10
C LEU A 56 -0.16 24.52 -29.56
N LEU A 57 -0.61 23.29 -29.82
CA LEU A 57 -0.63 22.67 -31.15
C LEU A 57 -1.60 23.36 -32.13
N PHE A 58 -2.74 23.86 -31.64
CA PHE A 58 -3.74 24.55 -32.46
C PHE A 58 -3.49 26.05 -32.62
N GLN A 59 -2.32 26.57 -32.19
CA GLN A 59 -2.02 28.01 -32.16
C GLN A 59 -3.12 28.86 -31.52
N SER A 60 -3.88 28.27 -30.58
CA SER A 60 -4.79 29.04 -29.75
C SER A 60 -3.94 29.98 -28.89
N GLY A 61 -4.38 31.23 -28.74
CA GLY A 61 -3.55 32.33 -28.23
C GLY A 61 -2.74 31.97 -26.98
N ALA A 62 -1.50 32.48 -26.90
CA ALA A 62 -0.54 32.21 -25.83
C ALA A 62 -1.12 32.38 -24.41
N SER A 63 -2.13 33.23 -24.25
CA SER A 63 -2.89 33.40 -23.01
C SER A 63 -3.51 32.09 -22.49
N LEU A 64 -4.07 31.24 -23.36
CA LEU A 64 -4.76 30.02 -22.95
C LEU A 64 -3.78 28.94 -22.45
N VAL A 65 -2.60 28.86 -23.07
CA VAL A 65 -1.50 27.98 -22.65
C VAL A 65 -0.93 28.42 -21.29
N ILE A 66 -0.71 29.72 -21.10
CA ILE A 66 -0.18 30.26 -19.83
C ILE A 66 -1.19 30.04 -18.69
N ILE A 67 -2.48 30.33 -18.91
CA ILE A 67 -3.51 30.16 -17.88
C ILE A 67 -3.66 28.69 -17.48
N SER A 68 -3.71 27.76 -18.45
CA SER A 68 -3.81 26.33 -18.16
C SER A 68 -2.58 25.78 -17.43
N ALA A 69 -1.37 26.22 -17.81
CA ALA A 69 -0.14 25.86 -17.11
C ALA A 69 -0.11 26.38 -15.66
N VAL A 70 -0.50 27.63 -15.43
CA VAL A 70 -0.57 28.23 -14.08
C VAL A 70 -1.60 27.50 -13.21
N ILE A 71 -2.77 27.15 -13.75
CA ILE A 71 -3.80 26.37 -13.04
C ILE A 71 -3.26 24.98 -12.67
N ALA A 72 -2.58 24.30 -13.59
CA ALA A 72 -2.00 22.98 -13.33
C ALA A 72 -0.93 23.02 -12.23
N ILE A 73 -0.02 24.01 -12.28
CA ILE A 73 1.01 24.22 -11.26
C ILE A 73 0.39 24.59 -9.91
N GLY A 74 -0.60 25.49 -9.90
CA GLY A 74 -1.31 25.90 -8.69
C GLY A 74 -2.05 24.74 -8.02
N LEU A 75 -2.74 23.90 -8.79
CA LEU A 75 -3.38 22.69 -8.28
C LEU A 75 -2.37 21.67 -7.76
N PHE A 76 -1.22 21.53 -8.40
CA PHE A 76 -0.15 20.66 -7.93
C PHE A 76 0.44 21.15 -6.60
N ALA A 77 0.76 22.44 -6.49
CA ALA A 77 1.28 23.05 -5.28
C ALA A 77 0.27 23.00 -4.12
N PHE A 78 -1.00 23.32 -4.41
CA PHE A 78 -2.09 23.23 -3.43
C PHE A 78 -2.28 21.80 -2.93
N LYS A 79 -2.29 20.81 -3.83
CA LYS A 79 -2.34 19.39 -3.44
C LYS A 79 -1.17 19.03 -2.53
N TYR A 80 0.04 19.44 -2.90
CA TYR A 80 1.24 19.12 -2.15
C TYR A 80 1.21 19.72 -0.75
N LEU A 81 0.89 21.02 -0.63
CA LEU A 81 0.90 21.73 0.64
C LEU A 81 -0.26 21.32 1.57
N HIS A 82 -1.48 21.16 1.05
CA HIS A 82 -2.65 20.90 1.89
C HIS A 82 -2.94 19.43 2.19
N TYR A 83 -2.46 18.50 1.35
CA TYR A 83 -2.81 17.08 1.49
C TYR A 83 -1.59 16.19 1.68
N VAL A 84 -0.51 16.41 0.91
CA VAL A 84 0.68 15.55 0.96
C VAL A 84 1.58 15.90 2.14
N SER A 85 1.88 17.18 2.36
CA SER A 85 2.74 17.65 3.45
C SER A 85 2.21 17.28 4.84
N PRO A 86 0.96 17.61 5.22
CA PRO A 86 0.45 17.29 6.56
C PRO A 86 0.33 15.79 6.79
N THR A 87 0.02 15.01 5.75
CA THR A 87 -0.04 13.54 5.88
C THR A 87 1.36 12.94 6.00
N ASN A 88 2.38 13.50 5.35
CA ASN A 88 3.78 13.10 5.56
C ASN A 88 4.26 13.44 6.98
N GLU A 89 3.88 14.58 7.52
CA GLU A 89 4.20 14.96 8.90
C GLU A 89 3.51 14.03 9.91
N ALA A 90 2.25 13.66 9.66
CA ALA A 90 1.52 12.69 10.46
C ALA A 90 2.22 11.31 10.43
N ILE A 91 2.66 10.83 9.25
CA ILE A 91 3.45 9.60 9.12
C ILE A 91 4.75 9.66 9.93
N GLN A 92 5.48 10.78 9.89
CA GLN A 92 6.72 10.92 10.67
C GLN A 92 6.45 10.89 12.18
N LYS A 93 5.36 11.53 12.61
CA LYS A 93 4.93 11.49 14.01
C LYS A 93 4.54 10.07 14.43
N ASP A 94 3.78 9.36 13.62
CA ASP A 94 3.37 7.98 13.90
C ASP A 94 4.56 7.01 13.89
N GLN A 95 5.56 7.24 13.03
CA GLN A 95 6.83 6.52 13.08
C GLN A 95 7.59 6.77 14.38
N ALA A 96 7.63 8.03 14.85
CA ALA A 96 8.27 8.36 16.12
C ALA A 96 7.54 7.71 17.31
N VAL A 97 6.20 7.70 17.29
CA VAL A 97 5.38 7.01 18.30
C VAL A 97 5.63 5.51 18.25
N LEU A 98 5.70 4.90 17.07
CA LEU A 98 6.03 3.49 16.92
C LEU A 98 7.41 3.16 17.49
N GLN A 99 8.42 3.98 17.19
CA GLN A 99 9.77 3.79 17.75
C GLN A 99 9.79 3.94 19.27
N GLN A 100 9.00 4.87 19.81
CA GLN A 100 8.86 5.04 21.25
C GLN A 100 8.20 3.82 21.91
N GLU A 101 7.15 3.25 21.30
CA GLU A 101 6.48 2.04 21.79
C GLU A 101 7.38 0.80 21.68
N LEU A 102 8.18 0.67 20.62
CA LEU A 102 9.19 -0.38 20.49
C LEU A 102 10.34 -0.22 21.50
N ALA A 103 10.66 1.02 21.85
CA ALA A 103 11.66 1.33 22.87
C ALA A 103 11.14 1.12 24.31
N ASN A 104 9.83 0.95 24.48
CA ASN A 104 9.18 0.84 25.78
C ASN A 104 9.76 -0.35 26.57
N PRO A 105 10.22 -0.13 27.83
CA PRO A 105 10.77 -1.20 28.66
C PRO A 105 9.77 -2.33 28.90
N VAL A 106 8.47 -2.04 28.97
CA VAL A 106 7.42 -3.06 29.13
C VAL A 106 7.39 -4.01 27.93
N TYR A 107 7.44 -3.45 26.71
CA TYR A 107 7.50 -4.24 25.48
C TYR A 107 8.79 -5.09 25.43
N LYS A 108 9.94 -4.51 25.78
CA LYS A 108 11.22 -5.24 25.78
C LYS A 108 11.30 -6.35 26.83
N GLN A 109 10.79 -6.10 28.04
CA GLN A 109 10.80 -7.09 29.12
C GLN A 109 9.85 -8.24 28.82
N GLU A 110 8.68 -7.93 28.25
CA GLU A 110 7.68 -8.93 27.89
C GLU A 110 8.03 -9.71 26.61
N ALA A 111 9.03 -9.29 25.83
CA ALA A 111 9.56 -10.11 24.73
C ALA A 111 10.33 -11.34 25.25
N ASN A 112 10.87 -11.30 26.47
CA ASN A 112 11.66 -12.40 27.01
C ASN A 112 10.81 -13.67 27.20
N GLY A 113 11.31 -14.79 26.65
CA GLY A 113 10.64 -16.09 26.71
C GLY A 113 9.47 -16.26 25.73
N PHE A 114 9.28 -15.31 24.80
CA PHE A 114 8.31 -15.43 23.72
C PHE A 114 9.04 -15.41 22.36
N PRO A 115 8.72 -16.29 21.40
CA PRO A 115 9.39 -16.28 20.10
C PRO A 115 9.14 -14.97 19.37
N GLU A 116 10.22 -14.28 18.99
CA GLU A 116 10.17 -12.97 18.32
C GLU A 116 9.32 -12.99 17.06
N LYS A 117 9.35 -14.11 16.31
CA LYS A 117 8.52 -14.30 15.10
C LYS A 117 7.01 -14.14 15.34
N PHE A 118 6.53 -14.41 16.56
CA PHE A 118 5.12 -14.27 16.92
C PHE A 118 4.87 -13.08 17.84
N TYR A 119 5.91 -12.31 18.20
CA TYR A 119 5.82 -11.22 19.19
C TYR A 119 5.21 -9.94 18.60
N ASN A 120 3.97 -10.09 18.15
CA ASN A 120 3.11 -9.01 17.69
C ASN A 120 1.69 -9.22 18.25
N TYR A 121 0.90 -8.16 18.25
CA TYR A 121 -0.45 -8.17 18.83
C TYR A 121 -1.40 -9.18 18.16
N TRP A 122 -1.33 -9.28 16.83
CA TRP A 122 -2.25 -10.10 16.04
C TRP A 122 -1.99 -11.60 16.23
N ASP A 123 -0.73 -11.99 16.29
CA ASP A 123 -0.31 -13.37 16.57
C ASP A 123 -0.57 -13.73 18.02
N ALA A 124 -0.28 -12.85 18.98
CA ALA A 124 -0.65 -13.07 20.38
C ALA A 124 -2.18 -13.26 20.54
N LEU A 125 -2.98 -12.51 19.79
CA LEU A 125 -4.44 -12.68 19.76
C LEU A 125 -4.87 -13.99 19.09
N ARG A 126 -4.26 -14.38 17.95
CA ARG A 126 -4.53 -15.65 17.25
C ARG A 126 -4.18 -16.83 18.16
N LEU A 127 -3.04 -16.80 18.84
CA LEU A 127 -2.63 -17.81 19.81
C LEU A 127 -3.61 -17.90 20.98
N TRP A 128 -4.01 -16.75 21.54
CA TRP A 128 -5.02 -16.72 22.60
C TRP A 128 -6.33 -17.37 22.14
N LYS A 129 -6.79 -17.09 20.92
CA LYS A 129 -7.99 -17.73 20.35
C LYS A 129 -7.82 -19.23 20.17
N LEU A 130 -6.68 -19.71 19.64
CA LEU A 130 -6.42 -21.13 19.45
C LEU A 130 -6.51 -21.92 20.77
N VAL A 131 -5.95 -21.36 21.86
CA VAL A 131 -6.01 -21.97 23.20
C VAL A 131 -7.41 -21.84 23.81
N ASN A 132 -8.06 -20.69 23.64
CA ASN A 132 -9.42 -20.45 24.15
C ASN A 132 -10.47 -21.34 23.45
N GLU A 133 -10.30 -21.64 22.18
CA GLU A 133 -11.18 -22.51 21.38
C GLU A 133 -10.87 -24.01 21.54
N ASN A 134 -9.95 -24.39 22.45
CA ASN A 134 -9.48 -25.78 22.61
C ASN A 134 -8.85 -26.39 21.34
N ARG A 135 -8.41 -25.54 20.40
CA ARG A 135 -7.73 -25.98 19.17
C ARG A 135 -6.26 -26.28 19.39
N ALA A 136 -5.68 -25.76 20.47
CA ALA A 136 -4.35 -26.08 20.97
C ALA A 136 -4.42 -26.33 22.48
N ARG A 137 -3.75 -27.37 22.95
CA ARG A 137 -3.69 -27.77 24.37
C ARG A 137 -2.53 -27.12 25.12
N ASP A 138 -1.47 -26.78 24.39
CA ASP A 138 -0.30 -26.10 24.91
C ASP A 138 0.19 -25.00 23.97
N LEU A 139 1.14 -24.21 24.46
CA LEU A 139 1.70 -23.07 23.74
C LEU A 139 2.47 -23.51 22.48
N GLN A 140 3.13 -24.67 22.51
CA GLN A 140 3.93 -25.18 21.41
C GLN A 140 3.04 -25.64 20.24
N GLU A 141 1.95 -26.34 20.55
CA GLU A 141 0.91 -26.72 19.60
C GLU A 141 0.23 -25.48 19.01
N ALA A 142 -0.04 -24.46 19.82
CA ALA A 142 -0.59 -23.19 19.34
C ALA A 142 0.36 -22.48 18.36
N PHE A 143 1.67 -22.45 18.65
CA PHE A 143 2.68 -21.90 17.75
C PHE A 143 2.80 -22.69 16.45
N ASN A 144 2.84 -24.02 16.51
CA ASN A 144 2.91 -24.86 15.31
C ASN A 144 1.69 -24.69 14.40
N LEU A 145 0.49 -24.58 14.99
CA LEU A 145 -0.74 -24.32 14.24
C LEU A 145 -0.73 -22.93 13.61
N LEU A 146 -0.27 -21.92 14.34
CA LEU A 146 -0.15 -20.57 13.81
C LEU A 146 0.89 -20.49 12.68
N GLU A 147 2.02 -21.18 12.81
CA GLU A 147 3.05 -21.27 11.75
C GLU A 147 2.51 -21.95 10.50
N THR A 148 1.72 -23.00 10.67
CA THR A 148 1.06 -23.68 9.55
C THR A 148 0.06 -22.74 8.86
N GLN A 149 -0.66 -21.91 9.62
CA GLN A 149 -1.58 -20.90 9.05
C GLN A 149 -0.82 -19.85 8.26
N HIS A 150 0.27 -19.29 8.81
CA HIS A 150 1.12 -18.31 8.10
C HIS A 150 1.69 -18.89 6.81
N PHE A 151 2.19 -20.13 6.84
CA PHE A 151 2.73 -20.79 5.65
C PHE A 151 1.68 -21.02 4.55
N GLN A 152 0.41 -21.21 4.92
CA GLN A 152 -0.69 -21.31 3.97
C GLN A 152 -1.08 -19.92 3.42
N GLU A 153 -1.15 -18.90 4.29
CA GLU A 153 -1.42 -17.51 3.90
C GLU A 153 -0.35 -17.02 2.91
N ASP A 154 0.93 -17.29 3.16
CA ASP A 154 2.06 -16.91 2.29
C ASP A 154 1.99 -17.59 0.90
N GLN A 155 1.64 -18.89 0.86
CA GLN A 155 1.49 -19.59 -0.41
C GLN A 155 0.33 -19.04 -1.26
N LEU A 156 -0.77 -18.66 -0.61
CA LEU A 156 -1.90 -18.04 -1.29
C LEU A 156 -1.54 -16.65 -1.81
N ALA A 157 -0.85 -15.84 -1.00
CA ALA A 157 -0.38 -14.51 -1.38
C ALA A 157 0.60 -14.59 -2.57
N ALA A 158 1.57 -15.50 -2.53
CA ALA A 158 2.50 -15.72 -3.64
C ALA A 158 1.77 -16.16 -4.93
N GLN A 159 0.74 -17.01 -4.80
CA GLN A 159 -0.06 -17.41 -5.95
C GLN A 159 -0.90 -16.25 -6.50
N GLU A 160 -1.47 -15.41 -5.64
CA GLU A 160 -2.22 -14.23 -6.05
C GLU A 160 -1.32 -13.18 -6.71
N GLU A 161 -0.10 -13.00 -6.19
CA GLU A 161 0.92 -12.16 -6.81
C GLU A 161 1.27 -12.67 -8.21
N ILE A 162 1.54 -13.97 -8.38
CA ILE A 162 1.81 -14.57 -9.70
C ILE A 162 0.64 -14.35 -10.66
N LYS A 163 -0.60 -14.54 -10.21
CA LYS A 163 -1.80 -14.27 -11.03
C LYS A 163 -1.91 -12.79 -11.41
N SER A 164 -1.63 -11.88 -10.48
CA SER A 164 -1.67 -10.44 -10.73
C SER A 164 -0.60 -10.00 -11.74
N LEU A 165 0.62 -10.55 -11.63
CA LEU A 165 1.71 -10.32 -12.57
C LEU A 165 1.37 -10.87 -13.95
N GLN A 166 0.77 -12.06 -14.03
CA GLN A 166 0.29 -12.61 -15.31
C GLN A 166 -0.81 -11.74 -15.93
N ALA A 167 -1.75 -11.24 -15.12
CA ALA A 167 -2.78 -10.33 -15.59
C ALA A 167 -2.20 -9.00 -16.08
N ASP A 168 -1.20 -8.45 -15.39
CA ASP A 168 -0.50 -7.22 -15.80
C ASP A 168 0.35 -7.45 -17.06
N ILE A 169 1.05 -8.58 -17.18
CA ILE A 169 1.76 -8.98 -18.41
C ILE A 169 0.77 -9.13 -19.58
N ALA A 170 -0.40 -9.75 -19.35
CA ALA A 170 -1.42 -9.88 -20.39
C ALA A 170 -2.04 -8.52 -20.77
N ALA A 171 -2.30 -7.64 -19.81
CA ALA A 171 -2.80 -6.28 -20.04
C ALA A 171 -1.77 -5.42 -20.80
N ASN A 172 -0.50 -5.50 -20.43
CA ASN A 172 0.60 -4.80 -21.09
C ASN A 172 0.92 -5.40 -22.48
N ALA A 173 0.82 -6.72 -22.65
CA ALA A 173 0.92 -7.36 -23.95
C ALA A 173 -0.25 -6.96 -24.87
N HIS A 174 -1.47 -6.86 -24.33
CA HIS A 174 -2.62 -6.34 -25.06
C HIS A 174 -2.43 -4.85 -25.43
N ALA A 175 -1.93 -4.02 -24.52
CA ALA A 175 -1.58 -2.62 -24.81
C ALA A 175 -0.50 -2.51 -25.91
N THR A 176 0.51 -3.39 -25.88
CA THR A 176 1.57 -3.46 -26.90
C THR A 176 1.03 -3.94 -28.25
N ALA A 177 0.11 -4.90 -28.26
CA ALA A 177 -0.56 -5.37 -29.47
C ALA A 177 -1.48 -4.30 -30.09
N VAL A 178 -2.23 -3.56 -29.27
CA VAL A 178 -3.05 -2.42 -29.74
C VAL A 178 -2.15 -1.29 -30.28
N ASN A 179 -1.04 -0.99 -29.62
CA ASN A 179 -0.07 0.01 -30.11
C ASN A 179 0.57 -0.42 -31.45
N SER A 180 0.83 -1.72 -31.63
CA SER A 180 1.31 -2.29 -32.89
C SER A 180 0.25 -2.26 -33.99
N GLY A 181 -1.03 -2.44 -33.65
CA GLY A 181 -2.16 -2.27 -34.56
C GLY A 181 -2.30 -0.83 -35.07
N ILE A 182 -2.12 0.17 -34.21
CA ILE A 182 -2.18 1.59 -34.60
C ILE A 182 -0.98 1.99 -35.48
N ALA A 183 0.22 1.48 -35.20
CA ALA A 183 1.40 1.69 -36.05
C ALA A 183 1.26 1.01 -37.43
N ALA A 184 0.63 -0.18 -37.49
CA ALA A 184 0.34 -0.88 -38.73
C ALA A 184 -0.70 -0.13 -39.60
N VAL A 185 -1.72 0.47 -38.99
CA VAL A 185 -2.72 1.29 -39.70
C VAL A 185 -2.12 2.62 -40.18
N SER A 186 -1.23 3.24 -39.40
CA SER A 186 -0.55 4.48 -39.81
C SER A 186 0.43 4.29 -40.98
N SER A 187 1.05 3.11 -41.08
CA SER A 187 1.97 2.77 -42.18
C SER A 187 1.23 2.40 -43.48
N THR A 188 0.04 1.82 -43.42
CA THR A 188 -0.80 1.62 -44.62
C THR A 188 -1.37 2.94 -45.15
N ILE A 189 -1.78 3.86 -44.27
CA ILE A 189 -2.31 5.17 -44.70
C ILE A 189 -1.20 6.04 -45.33
N SER A 190 0.02 6.00 -44.79
CA SER A 190 1.16 6.72 -45.38
C SER A 190 1.61 6.13 -46.72
N ALA A 191 1.60 4.80 -46.86
CA ALA A 191 1.94 4.12 -48.12
C ALA A 191 0.92 4.38 -49.25
N LEU A 192 -0.36 4.61 -48.91
CA LEU A 192 -1.40 4.96 -49.89
C LEU A 192 -1.31 6.42 -50.35
N ASN A 193 -0.83 7.34 -49.50
CA ASN A 193 -0.69 8.75 -49.85
C ASN A 193 0.58 9.01 -50.70
N SER A 194 1.66 8.27 -50.48
CA SER A 194 2.88 8.35 -51.30
C SER A 194 2.78 7.67 -52.67
N ARG A 195 1.69 6.94 -52.96
CA ARG A 195 1.40 6.36 -54.29
C ARG A 195 0.59 7.28 -55.20
N LYS A 196 0.19 8.46 -54.73
CA LYS A 196 -0.61 9.45 -55.47
C LYS A 196 0.16 10.72 -55.87
N GLN A 197 1.48 10.76 -55.68
CA GLN A 197 2.37 11.75 -56.32
C GLN A 197 3.06 11.14 -57.54
#